data_AF-A0A8H4KHD4-F1
#
_entry.id   AF-A0A8H4KHD4-F1
#
_cell.length_a   1.000
_cell.length_b   1.000
_cell.length_c   1.000
_cell.angle_alpha   90.00
_cell.angle_beta   90.00
_cell.angle_gamma   90.00
#
_symmetry.space_group_name_H-M   'P 1'
#
loop_
_entity.id
_entity.type
_entity.pdbx_description
1 polymer ?
#
loop_
_entity_poly.entity_id
_entity_poly.type
_entity_poly.pdbx_seq_one_letter_code
_entity_poly.pdbx_strand_id
1 'polypeptide(L)'
;MEDYHAELLGRWSHYPSTECIMEYFMELSSLVQNSDKSVDPRKFVSSPVFPILMSTGEIKIIKYVSGESDFYIADDVHFFKSFRGKVNMLAFYPHQVQHLKPLSAWLDLEHRYLSHCGRYTCDWDQQEQPIECDWNISPEAILRVAAYFDSPRAKTNEARMKLLKTIREAAILKHSSLFSLHKLAKPQRPSLVS
;
A
#
# COMPACT_ATOMS: atom_id res chain seq x y z
N MET A 1 19.38 17.97 -7.33
CA MET A 1 18.47 16.84 -7.65
C MET A 1 18.03 16.87 -9.11
N GLU A 2 17.72 18.02 -9.73
CA GLU A 2 17.47 18.10 -11.20
C GLU A 2 18.68 17.70 -12.05
N ASP A 3 19.87 18.24 -11.76
CA ASP A 3 21.10 17.91 -12.50
C ASP A 3 21.50 16.43 -12.33
N TYR A 4 21.32 15.88 -11.12
CA TYR A 4 21.56 14.46 -10.81
C TYR A 4 20.62 13.54 -11.61
N HIS A 5 19.33 13.91 -11.69
CA HIS A 5 18.34 13.18 -12.48
C HIS A 5 18.67 13.24 -13.98
N ALA A 6 19.05 14.40 -14.51
CA ALA A 6 19.43 14.57 -15.91
C ALA A 6 20.71 13.81 -16.27
N GLU A 7 21.72 13.84 -15.40
CA GLU A 7 22.97 13.10 -15.54
C GLU A 7 22.71 11.58 -15.57
N LEU A 8 21.90 11.07 -14.64
CA LEU A 8 21.55 9.65 -14.58
C LEU A 8 20.71 9.20 -15.78
N LEU A 9 19.73 9.99 -16.21
CA LEU A 9 18.99 9.72 -17.45
C LEU A 9 19.92 9.73 -18.67
N GLY A 10 20.94 10.59 -18.69
CA GLY A 10 21.99 10.59 -19.71
C GLY A 10 22.87 9.34 -19.68
N ARG A 11 23.17 8.82 -18.48
CA ARG A 11 23.91 7.55 -18.29
C ARG A 11 23.08 6.33 -18.71
N TRP A 12 21.75 6.40 -18.66
CA TRP A 12 20.81 5.36 -19.05
C TRP A 12 20.51 5.30 -20.57
N SER A 13 21.43 5.79 -21.40
CA SER A 13 21.37 5.68 -22.88
C SER A 13 21.27 4.22 -23.37
N HIS A 14 21.65 3.26 -22.54
CA HIS A 14 21.40 1.83 -22.72
C HIS A 14 20.42 1.41 -21.62
N TYR A 15 19.32 0.73 -21.98
CA TYR A 15 18.28 0.28 -21.05
C TYR A 15 18.91 -0.31 -19.77
N PRO A 16 18.86 0.40 -18.63
CA PRO A 16 19.51 -0.05 -17.41
C PRO A 16 18.84 -1.34 -16.93
N SER A 17 19.60 -2.23 -16.29
CA SER A 17 19.01 -3.41 -15.69
C SER A 17 17.99 -2.99 -14.62
N THR A 18 17.03 -3.87 -14.34
CA THR A 18 16.02 -3.64 -13.30
C THR A 18 16.68 -3.28 -11.96
N GLU A 19 17.79 -3.92 -11.62
CA GLU A 19 18.54 -3.67 -10.39
C GLU A 19 19.02 -2.21 -10.32
N CYS A 20 19.61 -1.67 -11.40
CA CYS A 20 20.07 -0.28 -11.43
C CYS A 20 18.93 0.73 -11.24
N ILE A 21 17.74 0.43 -11.79
CA ILE A 21 16.56 1.31 -11.62
C ILE A 21 16.05 1.22 -10.18
N MET A 22 16.06 0.04 -9.58
CA MET A 22 15.64 -0.15 -8.20
C MET A 22 16.59 0.57 -7.22
N GLU A 23 17.90 0.43 -7.41
CA GLU A 23 18.93 1.15 -6.64
C GLU A 23 18.73 2.66 -6.74
N TYR A 24 18.48 3.16 -7.94
CA TYR A 24 18.19 4.58 -8.17
C TYR A 24 16.97 5.08 -7.38
N PHE A 25 15.87 4.33 -7.36
CA PHE A 25 14.69 4.70 -6.57
C PHE A 25 14.99 4.74 -5.06
N MET A 26 15.83 3.83 -4.56
CA MET A 26 16.22 3.81 -3.15
C MET A 26 17.09 5.03 -2.79
N GLU A 27 18.04 5.37 -3.67
CA GLU A 27 18.88 6.55 -3.49
C GLU A 27 18.05 7.84 -3.58
N LEU A 28 17.16 7.95 -4.57
CA LEU A 28 16.24 9.08 -4.68
C LEU A 28 15.38 9.23 -3.44
N SER A 29 14.84 8.14 -2.89
CA SER A 29 14.04 8.20 -1.68
C SER A 29 14.85 8.73 -0.50
N SER A 30 16.11 8.33 -0.39
CA SER A 30 17.05 8.84 0.60
C SER A 30 17.35 10.33 0.38
N LEU A 31 17.52 10.78 -0.86
CA LEU A 31 17.73 12.19 -1.21
C LEU A 31 16.49 13.04 -0.87
N VAL A 32 15.29 12.58 -1.22
CA VAL A 32 14.01 13.25 -0.91
C VAL A 32 13.80 13.38 0.59
N GLN A 33 14.24 12.38 1.37
CA GLN A 33 14.17 12.43 2.83
C GLN A 33 15.11 13.49 3.45
N ASN A 34 16.27 13.72 2.84
CA ASN A 34 17.35 14.55 3.40
C ASN A 34 17.49 15.95 2.76
N SER A 35 16.74 16.25 1.70
CA SER A 35 16.82 17.55 1.00
C SER A 35 15.59 18.42 1.26
N ASP A 36 15.78 19.74 1.28
CA ASP A 36 14.67 20.67 1.08
C ASP A 36 14.04 20.35 -0.28
N LYS A 37 12.75 20.02 -0.29
CA LYS A 37 11.96 19.52 -1.43
C LYS A 37 11.83 20.55 -2.58
N SER A 38 12.93 21.07 -3.09
CA SER A 38 12.98 22.20 -4.02
C SER A 38 12.77 21.82 -5.47
N VAL A 39 12.74 20.52 -5.80
CA VAL A 39 12.50 20.02 -7.16
C VAL A 39 11.02 19.71 -7.34
N ASP A 40 10.47 20.13 -8.48
CA ASP A 40 9.08 19.84 -8.85
C ASP A 40 8.93 18.33 -9.18
N PRO A 41 8.14 17.57 -8.39
CA PRO A 41 7.88 16.16 -8.63
C PRO A 41 7.36 15.88 -10.05
N ARG A 42 6.67 16.85 -10.65
CA ARG A 42 6.06 16.73 -11.99
C ARG A 42 7.07 16.43 -13.09
N LYS A 43 8.30 16.93 -12.98
CA LYS A 43 9.38 16.65 -13.94
C LYS A 43 9.84 15.20 -13.89
N PHE A 44 9.73 14.55 -12.73
CA PHE A 44 10.11 13.15 -12.54
C PHE A 44 9.05 12.21 -13.12
N VAL A 45 7.77 12.45 -12.82
CA VAL A 45 6.68 11.60 -13.33
C VAL A 45 6.53 11.63 -14.87
N SER A 46 6.99 12.69 -15.54
CA SER A 46 7.01 12.73 -17.01
C SER A 46 8.03 11.80 -17.67
N SER A 47 9.00 11.26 -16.93
CA SER A 47 10.07 10.42 -17.46
C SER A 47 9.73 8.92 -17.43
N PRO A 48 10.26 8.11 -18.38
CA PRO A 48 10.05 6.66 -18.41
C PRO A 48 10.99 5.97 -17.41
N VAL A 49 10.66 6.04 -16.13
CA VAL A 49 11.56 5.59 -15.05
C VAL A 49 10.92 4.58 -14.10
N PHE A 50 9.62 4.28 -14.24
CA PHE A 50 8.92 3.40 -13.29
C PHE A 50 9.04 1.94 -13.70
N PRO A 51 9.72 1.08 -12.91
CA PRO A 51 9.78 -0.34 -13.19
C PRO A 51 8.49 -1.02 -12.69
N ILE A 52 7.71 -1.57 -13.61
CA ILE A 52 6.42 -2.21 -13.33
C ILE A 52 6.53 -3.70 -13.60
N LEU A 53 6.35 -4.50 -12.55
CA LEU A 53 6.09 -5.92 -12.63
C LEU A 53 4.67 -6.13 -13.16
N MET A 54 4.56 -6.57 -14.40
CA MET A 54 3.31 -6.89 -15.07
C MET A 54 2.68 -8.14 -14.44
N SER A 55 1.37 -8.31 -14.57
CA SER A 55 0.68 -9.55 -14.16
C SER A 55 1.23 -10.81 -14.85
N THR A 56 1.83 -10.66 -16.03
CA THR A 56 2.53 -11.73 -16.78
C THR A 56 3.85 -12.15 -16.15
N GLY A 57 4.38 -11.38 -15.19
CA GLY A 57 5.70 -11.60 -14.57
C GLY A 57 6.86 -10.88 -15.25
N GLU A 58 6.62 -10.23 -16.40
CA GLU A 58 7.60 -9.36 -17.08
C GLU A 58 7.75 -8.03 -16.34
N ILE A 59 8.94 -7.41 -16.36
CA ILE A 59 9.15 -6.05 -15.86
C ILE A 59 9.24 -5.08 -17.04
N LYS A 60 8.43 -4.02 -17.02
CA LYS A 60 8.42 -2.95 -18.02
C LYS A 60 8.74 -1.60 -17.39
N ILE A 61 9.56 -0.80 -18.08
CA ILE A 61 9.86 0.57 -17.67
C ILE A 61 8.88 1.50 -18.38
N ILE A 62 8.10 2.28 -17.64
CA ILE A 62 7.06 3.13 -18.20
C ILE A 62 7.11 4.57 -17.68
N LYS A 63 6.45 5.48 -18.41
CA LYS A 63 6.15 6.83 -17.94
C LYS A 63 4.93 6.80 -17.01
N TYR A 64 4.94 7.61 -15.96
CA TYR A 64 3.78 7.72 -15.08
C TYR A 64 2.57 8.41 -15.76
N VAL A 65 2.81 9.36 -16.67
CA VAL A 65 1.77 10.24 -17.24
C VAL A 65 0.99 9.62 -18.41
N SER A 66 1.39 8.46 -18.95
CA SER A 66 0.59 7.79 -19.99
C SER A 66 -0.53 6.98 -19.35
N GLY A 67 -1.78 7.36 -19.64
CA GLY A 67 -3.00 7.04 -18.89
C GLY A 67 -3.45 5.58 -18.75
N GLU A 68 -2.59 4.57 -18.89
CA GLU A 68 -2.97 3.15 -18.73
C GLU A 68 -1.87 2.28 -18.12
N SER A 69 -1.53 2.55 -16.86
CA SER A 69 -0.94 1.51 -16.02
C SER A 69 -1.52 1.63 -14.62
N ASP A 70 -2.62 0.90 -14.40
CA ASP A 70 -3.17 0.63 -13.08
C ASP A 70 -2.20 -0.31 -12.33
N PHE A 71 -1.04 0.24 -11.96
CA PHE A 71 -0.08 -0.43 -11.09
C PHE A 71 -0.34 -0.06 -9.63
N TYR A 72 -0.06 -1.02 -8.77
CA TYR A 72 -0.15 -0.89 -7.32
C TYR A 72 1.24 -0.84 -6.70
N ILE A 73 1.35 -0.29 -5.49
CA ILE A 73 2.57 -0.34 -4.69
C ILE A 73 2.35 -1.34 -3.57
N ALA A 74 3.16 -2.40 -3.54
CA ALA A 74 2.97 -3.54 -2.66
C ALA A 74 3.56 -3.31 -1.26
N ASP A 75 2.90 -2.49 -0.44
CA ASP A 75 3.34 -2.13 0.92
C ASP A 75 2.97 -3.17 1.99
N ASP A 76 2.04 -4.08 1.68
CA ASP A 76 1.57 -5.15 2.56
C ASP A 76 1.89 -6.54 1.99
N VAL A 77 2.51 -7.41 2.81
CA VAL A 77 2.94 -8.75 2.39
C VAL A 77 1.76 -9.68 2.07
N HIS A 78 0.63 -9.56 2.77
CA HIS A 78 -0.55 -10.38 2.53
C HIS A 78 -1.19 -9.99 1.21
N PHE A 79 -1.39 -8.68 0.98
CA PHE A 79 -1.92 -8.22 -0.30
C PHE A 79 -0.97 -8.52 -1.46
N PHE A 80 0.35 -8.38 -1.26
CA PHE A 80 1.33 -8.78 -2.26
C PHE A 80 1.15 -10.25 -2.66
N LYS A 81 1.09 -11.16 -1.70
CA LYS A 81 0.89 -12.60 -1.97
C LYS A 81 -0.44 -12.87 -2.67
N SER A 82 -1.52 -12.22 -2.24
CA SER A 82 -2.87 -12.43 -2.79
C SER A 82 -3.03 -11.94 -4.22
N PHE A 83 -2.28 -10.90 -4.62
CA PHE A 83 -2.43 -10.23 -5.92
C PHE A 83 -1.25 -10.36 -6.87
N ARG A 84 -0.13 -10.95 -6.44
CA ARG A 84 1.00 -11.26 -7.33
C ARG A 84 0.53 -12.09 -8.53
N GLY A 85 0.90 -11.67 -9.74
CA GLY A 85 0.48 -12.32 -10.98
C GLY A 85 -0.96 -12.00 -11.42
N LYS A 86 -1.70 -11.17 -10.68
CA LYS A 86 -3.08 -10.77 -11.02
C LYS A 86 -3.19 -9.29 -11.40
N VAL A 87 -2.30 -8.45 -10.87
CA VAL A 87 -2.27 -7.02 -11.12
C VAL A 87 -0.85 -6.57 -11.41
N ASN A 88 -0.71 -5.41 -12.05
CA ASN A 88 0.58 -4.77 -12.24
C ASN A 88 1.04 -4.15 -10.93
N MET A 89 2.33 -4.22 -10.62
CA MET A 89 2.89 -3.67 -9.39
C MET A 89 4.18 -2.91 -9.67
N LEU A 90 4.48 -1.87 -8.91
CA LEU A 90 5.83 -1.33 -8.87
C LEU A 90 6.78 -2.46 -8.46
N ALA A 91 7.88 -2.65 -9.19
CA ALA A 91 8.76 -3.82 -9.08
C ALA A 91 9.64 -3.80 -7.83
N PHE A 92 9.03 -3.71 -6.64
CA PHE A 92 9.67 -3.76 -5.34
C PHE A 92 8.95 -4.75 -4.44
N TYR A 93 9.72 -5.43 -3.60
CA TYR A 93 9.17 -6.24 -2.53
C TYR A 93 8.65 -5.37 -1.39
N PRO A 94 7.69 -5.86 -0.58
CA PRO A 94 7.12 -5.07 0.51
C PRO A 94 8.12 -4.49 1.52
N HIS A 95 9.21 -5.21 1.80
CA HIS A 95 10.27 -4.70 2.68
C HIS A 95 11.07 -3.54 2.06
N GLN A 96 11.16 -3.47 0.74
CA GLN A 96 11.83 -2.38 0.01
C GLN A 96 10.91 -1.16 -0.09
N VAL A 97 9.60 -1.37 -0.26
CA VAL A 97 8.61 -0.29 -0.32
C VAL A 97 8.64 0.62 0.91
N GLN A 98 8.98 0.09 2.09
CA GLN A 98 9.14 0.90 3.30
C GLN A 98 10.18 2.03 3.13
N HIS A 99 11.26 1.77 2.39
CA HIS A 99 12.30 2.74 2.08
C HIS A 99 11.85 3.75 1.02
N LEU A 100 10.83 3.42 0.22
CA LEU A 100 10.26 4.29 -0.81
C LEU A 100 9.18 5.25 -0.29
N LYS A 101 8.82 5.18 1.00
CA LYS A 101 7.80 6.04 1.59
C LYS A 101 8.06 7.54 1.36
N PRO A 102 9.28 8.09 1.65
CA PRO A 102 9.59 9.48 1.35
C PRO A 102 9.35 9.85 -0.12
N LEU A 103 9.86 9.03 -1.05
CA LEU A 103 9.69 9.22 -2.49
C LEU A 103 8.22 9.17 -2.92
N SER A 104 7.47 8.19 -2.43
CA SER A 104 6.05 8.01 -2.77
C SER A 104 5.19 9.18 -2.32
N ALA A 105 5.47 9.75 -1.13
CA ALA A 105 4.77 10.91 -0.62
C ALA A 105 5.13 12.16 -1.45
N TRP A 106 6.41 12.32 -1.82
CA TRP A 106 6.85 13.41 -2.67
C TRP A 106 6.27 13.35 -4.09
N LEU A 107 6.10 12.14 -4.65
CA LEU A 107 5.49 11.91 -5.97
C LEU A 107 3.95 11.83 -5.95
N ASP A 108 3.32 12.00 -4.79
CA ASP A 108 1.87 11.80 -4.60
C ASP A 108 1.40 10.42 -5.13
N LEU A 109 2.04 9.34 -4.69
CA LEU A 109 1.76 7.96 -5.11
C LEU A 109 1.14 7.09 -4.01
N GLU A 110 0.95 7.63 -2.81
CA GLU A 110 0.46 6.86 -1.66
C GLU A 110 -0.94 6.27 -1.90
N HIS A 111 -1.76 6.93 -2.74
CA HIS A 111 -3.06 6.43 -3.18
C HIS A 111 -2.99 5.11 -3.98
N ARG A 112 -1.79 4.64 -4.36
CA ARG A 112 -1.55 3.39 -5.08
C ARG A 112 -1.14 2.23 -4.17
N TYR A 113 -0.96 2.46 -2.88
CA TYR A 113 -0.65 1.40 -1.94
C TYR A 113 -1.73 0.31 -1.93
N LEU A 114 -1.31 -0.96 -1.93
CA LEU A 114 -2.23 -2.08 -1.81
C LEU A 114 -3.03 -2.01 -0.52
N SER A 115 -2.45 -1.49 0.57
CA SER A 115 -3.19 -1.26 1.82
C SER A 115 -4.31 -0.22 1.70
N HIS A 116 -4.19 0.73 0.78
CA HIS A 116 -5.22 1.75 0.53
C HIS A 116 -6.29 1.28 -0.47
N CYS A 117 -5.87 0.50 -1.47
CA CYS A 117 -6.76 -0.03 -2.51
C CYS A 117 -7.46 -1.33 -2.09
N GLY A 118 -6.84 -2.08 -1.18
CA GLY A 118 -7.26 -3.41 -0.76
C GLY A 118 -8.30 -3.36 0.33
N ARG A 119 -9.33 -4.21 0.20
CA ARG A 119 -10.27 -4.52 1.28
C ARG A 119 -10.14 -5.98 1.65
N TYR A 120 -9.94 -6.21 2.93
CA TYR A 120 -10.07 -7.52 3.53
C TYR A 120 -11.53 -7.74 3.93
N THR A 121 -12.15 -8.76 3.36
CA THR A 121 -13.49 -9.21 3.75
C THR A 121 -13.42 -10.68 4.12
N CYS A 122 -13.97 -11.05 5.27
CA CYS A 122 -14.24 -12.45 5.57
C CYS A 122 -15.62 -12.80 5.01
N ASP A 123 -15.71 -13.96 4.38
CA ASP A 123 -16.96 -14.56 3.98
C ASP A 123 -17.02 -15.99 4.53
N TRP A 124 -18.23 -16.53 4.66
CA TRP A 124 -18.46 -17.85 5.22
C TRP A 124 -19.69 -18.49 4.59
N ASP A 125 -19.75 -19.82 4.58
CA ASP A 125 -20.93 -20.52 4.09
C ASP A 125 -22.15 -20.25 5.00
N GLN A 126 -23.17 -19.56 4.48
CA GLN A 126 -24.37 -19.24 5.23
C GLN A 126 -25.22 -20.47 5.61
N GLN A 127 -24.94 -21.63 5.02
CA GLN A 127 -25.60 -22.90 5.38
C GLN A 127 -25.02 -23.52 6.65
N GLU A 128 -23.77 -23.20 7.00
CA GLU A 128 -23.16 -23.63 8.25
C GLU A 128 -23.60 -22.67 9.38
N GLN A 129 -24.11 -23.24 10.47
CA GLN A 129 -24.45 -22.48 11.66
C GLN A 129 -23.17 -22.17 12.43
N PRO A 130 -22.81 -20.89 12.63
CA PRO A 130 -21.65 -20.53 13.43
C PRO A 130 -21.81 -21.05 14.87
N ILE A 131 -20.70 -21.55 15.43
CA ILE A 131 -20.66 -22.01 16.81
C ILE A 131 -20.14 -20.86 17.67
N GLU A 132 -20.98 -20.37 18.59
CA GLU A 132 -20.52 -19.41 19.59
C GLU A 132 -19.42 -20.03 20.43
N CYS A 133 -18.31 -19.31 20.55
CA CYS A 133 -17.15 -19.75 21.29
C CYS A 133 -16.89 -18.81 22.43
N ASP A 134 -16.61 -19.40 23.58
CA ASP A 134 -16.19 -18.65 24.74
C ASP A 134 -14.79 -18.06 24.46
N TRP A 135 -14.66 -16.76 24.70
CA TRP A 135 -13.43 -16.03 24.43
C TRP A 135 -12.91 -15.43 25.73
N ASN A 136 -11.64 -15.68 26.03
CA ASN A 136 -11.01 -15.18 27.24
C ASN A 136 -9.99 -14.08 26.92
N ILE A 137 -10.34 -13.17 26.01
CA ILE A 137 -9.52 -12.00 25.74
C ILE A 137 -10.26 -10.79 26.33
N SER A 138 -9.52 -9.96 27.06
CA SER A 138 -10.09 -8.76 27.67
C SER A 138 -10.54 -7.77 26.58
N PRO A 139 -11.79 -7.28 26.61
CA PRO A 139 -12.26 -6.19 25.75
C PRO A 139 -11.34 -4.96 25.79
N GLU A 140 -10.78 -4.66 26.97
CA GLU A 140 -9.82 -3.59 27.20
C GLU A 140 -8.50 -3.85 26.48
N ALA A 141 -8.06 -5.11 26.36
CA ALA A 141 -6.88 -5.46 25.58
C ALA A 141 -7.08 -5.15 24.09
N ILE A 142 -8.24 -5.49 23.51
CA ILE A 142 -8.55 -5.10 22.12
C ILE A 142 -8.59 -3.58 21.98
N LEU A 143 -9.24 -2.87 22.93
CA LEU A 143 -9.30 -1.41 22.90
C LEU A 143 -7.89 -0.78 22.93
N ARG A 144 -6.99 -1.32 23.76
CA ARG A 144 -5.59 -0.86 23.82
C ARG A 144 -4.87 -1.08 22.48
N VAL A 145 -5.05 -2.24 21.85
CA VAL A 145 -4.49 -2.51 20.51
C VAL A 145 -5.03 -1.50 19.50
N ALA A 146 -6.35 -1.28 19.48
CA ALA A 146 -6.96 -0.32 18.57
C ALA A 146 -6.44 1.12 18.78
N ALA A 147 -6.25 1.54 20.03
CA ALA A 147 -5.69 2.84 20.37
C ALA A 147 -4.20 2.96 20.00
N TYR A 148 -3.42 1.89 20.22
CA TYR A 148 -2.01 1.84 19.87
C TYR A 148 -1.78 2.01 18.37
N PHE A 149 -2.64 1.43 17.54
CA PHE A 149 -2.59 1.54 16.08
C PHE A 149 -3.38 2.73 15.50
N ASP A 150 -3.67 3.76 16.31
CA ASP A 150 -4.40 4.98 15.92
C ASP A 150 -5.72 4.73 15.17
N SER A 151 -6.44 3.67 15.56
CA SER A 151 -7.73 3.35 14.93
C SER A 151 -8.70 4.53 15.06
N PRO A 152 -9.39 4.94 13.99
CA PRO A 152 -10.42 5.98 14.05
C PRO A 152 -11.50 5.70 15.10
N ARG A 153 -11.77 4.41 15.36
CA ARG A 153 -12.75 3.95 16.36
C ARG A 153 -12.24 4.05 17.80
N ALA A 154 -10.98 4.42 18.00
CA ALA A 154 -10.35 4.62 19.29
C ALA A 154 -9.70 6.00 19.43
N LYS A 155 -9.97 6.97 18.55
CA LYS A 155 -9.35 8.31 18.59
C LYS A 155 -9.84 9.16 19.76
N THR A 156 -11.16 9.31 19.89
CA THR A 156 -11.78 10.11 20.96
C THR A 156 -12.21 9.23 22.12
N ASN A 157 -12.47 9.85 23.28
CA ASN A 157 -12.97 9.11 24.45
C ASN A 157 -14.36 8.51 24.18
N GLU A 158 -15.26 9.22 23.49
CA GLU A 158 -16.57 8.69 23.12
C GLU A 158 -16.45 7.51 22.15
N ALA A 159 -15.57 7.59 21.16
CA ALA A 159 -15.32 6.50 20.23
C ALA A 159 -14.79 5.25 20.95
N ARG A 160 -13.84 5.44 21.89
CA ARG A 160 -13.30 4.37 22.74
C ARG A 160 -14.40 3.70 23.57
N MET A 161 -15.24 4.48 24.23
CA MET A 161 -16.35 3.94 25.04
C MET A 161 -17.36 3.18 24.18
N LYS A 162 -17.70 3.70 23.01
CA LYS A 162 -18.58 3.01 22.05
C LYS A 162 -17.97 1.70 21.56
N LEU A 163 -16.69 1.71 21.19
CA LEU A 163 -15.96 0.52 20.75
C LEU A 163 -15.89 -0.54 21.86
N LEU A 164 -15.56 -0.13 23.09
CA LEU A 164 -15.50 -1.03 24.24
C LEU A 164 -16.86 -1.70 24.52
N LYS A 165 -17.95 -0.91 24.46
CA LYS A 165 -19.31 -1.45 24.59
C LYS A 165 -19.60 -2.48 23.50
N THR A 166 -19.31 -2.16 22.23
CA THR A 166 -19.48 -3.10 21.12
C THR A 166 -18.70 -4.39 21.31
N ILE A 167 -17.45 -4.33 21.77
CA ILE A 167 -16.63 -5.54 21.98
C ILE A 167 -17.18 -6.39 23.13
N ARG A 168 -17.66 -5.76 24.21
CA ARG A 168 -18.27 -6.47 25.35
C ARG A 168 -19.58 -7.18 24.99
N GLU A 169 -20.33 -6.61 24.07
CA GLU A 169 -21.61 -7.15 23.59
C GLU A 169 -21.45 -8.09 22.38
N ALA A 170 -20.24 -8.19 21.81
CA ALA A 170 -20.00 -9.03 20.65
C ALA A 170 -19.90 -10.50 21.04
N ALA A 171 -20.69 -11.34 20.40
CA ALA A 171 -20.48 -12.79 20.40
C ALA A 171 -19.34 -13.14 19.44
N ILE A 172 -18.46 -14.06 19.86
CA ILE A 172 -17.44 -14.61 18.97
C ILE A 172 -17.95 -15.92 18.39
N LEU A 173 -17.94 -15.96 17.07
CA LEU A 173 -18.43 -17.07 16.29
C LEU A 173 -17.24 -17.78 15.64
N LYS A 174 -17.10 -19.07 15.92
CA LYS A 174 -16.22 -19.95 15.17
C LYS A 174 -16.99 -20.55 14.00
N HIS A 175 -16.31 -20.58 12.86
CA HIS A 175 -16.85 -21.15 11.64
C HIS A 175 -15.77 -22.00 10.98
N SER A 176 -16.14 -23.18 10.47
CA SER A 176 -15.23 -24.10 9.79
C SER A 176 -14.80 -23.60 8.43
N SER A 177 -15.69 -22.90 7.72
CA SER A 177 -15.48 -22.43 6.35
C SER A 177 -15.21 -20.92 6.24
N LEU A 178 -14.53 -20.30 7.22
CA LEU A 178 -14.07 -18.91 7.04
C LEU A 178 -13.03 -18.85 5.92
N PHE A 179 -13.29 -18.04 4.90
CA PHE A 179 -12.30 -17.71 3.88
C PHE A 179 -12.16 -16.20 3.70
N SER A 180 -10.91 -15.80 3.43
CA SER A 180 -10.57 -14.40 3.21
C SER A 180 -10.79 -14.05 1.74
N LEU A 181 -11.70 -13.12 1.48
CA LEU A 181 -11.85 -12.47 0.20
C LEU A 181 -11.05 -11.16 0.20
N HIS A 182 -10.10 -11.06 -0.71
CA HIS A 182 -9.37 -9.82 -0.97
C HIS A 182 -9.94 -9.16 -2.22
N LYS A 183 -10.48 -7.94 -2.07
CA LYS A 183 -10.93 -7.11 -3.20
C LYS A 183 -9.99 -5.93 -3.37
N LEU A 184 -9.67 -5.58 -4.60
CA LEU A 184 -8.93 -4.35 -4.93
C LEU A 184 -9.85 -3.37 -5.63
N ALA A 185 -9.88 -2.14 -5.14
CA ALA A 185 -10.35 -0.99 -5.90
C ALA A 185 -9.23 -0.47 -6.81
N LYS A 186 -9.59 0.21 -7.90
CA LYS A 186 -8.60 0.94 -8.70
C LYS A 186 -7.97 2.06 -7.87
N PRO A 187 -6.66 2.33 -8.03
CA PRO A 187 -6.04 3.49 -7.40
C PRO A 187 -6.74 4.77 -7.85
N GLN A 188 -7.19 5.59 -6.90
CA GLN A 188 -7.82 6.88 -7.19
C GLN A 188 -7.06 7.96 -6.42
N ARG A 189 -6.62 9.01 -7.13
CA ARG A 189 -6.13 10.20 -6.44
C ARG A 189 -7.27 10.80 -5.62
N PRO A 190 -7.04 11.21 -4.36
CA PRO A 190 -8.04 11.96 -3.63
C PRO A 190 -8.40 13.23 -4.41
N SER A 191 -9.69 13.49 -4.58
CA SER A 191 -10.16 14.75 -5.15
C SER A 191 -9.65 15.89 -4.27
N LEU A 192 -8.92 16.83 -4.88
CA LEU A 192 -8.59 18.09 -4.22
C LEU A 192 -9.91 18.74 -3.84
N VAL A 193 -10.20 18.83 -2.54
CA VAL A 193 -11.30 19.65 -2.04
C VAL A 193 -10.89 21.09 -2.33
N SER A 194 -11.49 21.65 -3.37
CA SER A 194 -11.38 23.06 -3.77
C SER A 194 -11.96 23.99 -2.70
#